data_AF-A0A5A7V8H0-F1
#
_entry.id   AF-A0A5A7V8H0-F1
#
_cell.length_a   1.000
_cell.length_b   1.000
_cell.length_c   1.000
_cell.angle_alpha   90.00
_cell.angle_beta   90.00
_cell.angle_gamma   90.00
#
_symmetry.space_group_name_H-M   'P 1'
#
loop_
_entity.id
_entity.type
_entity.pdbx_description
1 polymer ?
#
loop_
_entity_poly.entity_id
_entity_poly.type
_entity_poly.pdbx_seq_one_letter_code
_entity_poly.pdbx_strand_id
1 'polypeptide(L)'
;MLSVGIEDEEKWLAEGIAGIQHNAFYMHQAMDANSLREGLKYSAQMLSELRTSKLSPHRYYELYMRAFDELRMLEIFFKDESRHGVTVVDLYELVQHAGNILPRLYLLCTVGSVYMKSREVPAKEVLKDLVEMCRGVQHPIRGLFLRHYLAQVSRDILLDINSEGEG
;
A
#
# COMPACT_ATOMS: atom_id res chain seq x y z
N MET A 1 -21.78 24.88 17.22
CA MET A 1 -20.40 24.44 17.54
C MET A 1 -20.11 23.02 17.07
N LEU A 2 -21.06 22.06 17.18
CA LEU A 2 -20.87 20.70 16.63
C LEU A 2 -20.83 20.64 15.09
N SER A 3 -21.53 21.53 14.39
CA SER A 3 -21.58 21.55 12.91
C SER A 3 -20.23 21.92 12.25
N VAL A 4 -19.47 22.83 12.87
CA VAL A 4 -18.21 23.34 12.32
C VAL A 4 -17.16 22.23 12.21
N GLY A 5 -17.08 21.33 13.21
CA GLY A 5 -16.15 20.21 13.18
C GLY A 5 -16.50 19.11 12.16
N ILE A 6 -17.77 18.99 11.77
CA ILE A 6 -18.22 18.01 10.77
C ILE A 6 -17.98 18.54 9.36
N GLU A 7 -18.29 19.82 9.10
CA GLU A 7 -18.05 20.47 7.80
C GLU A 7 -16.55 20.52 7.45
N ASP A 8 -15.70 20.80 8.45
CA ASP A 8 -14.24 20.78 8.26
C ASP A 8 -13.72 19.38 7.94
N GLU A 9 -14.28 18.34 8.57
CA GLU A 9 -13.89 16.96 8.33
C GLU A 9 -14.29 16.46 6.94
N GLU A 10 -15.51 16.80 6.49
CA GLU A 10 -15.96 16.49 5.13
C GLU A 10 -15.07 17.17 4.08
N LYS A 11 -14.68 18.42 4.33
CA LYS A 11 -13.74 19.14 3.48
C LYS A 11 -12.38 18.44 3.42
N TRP A 12 -11.80 18.08 4.56
CA TRP A 12 -10.51 17.38 4.59
C TRP A 12 -10.57 16.01 3.92
N LEU A 13 -11.69 15.29 4.06
CA LEU A 13 -11.90 14.03 3.37
C LEU A 13 -11.96 14.24 1.86
N ALA A 14 -12.72 15.24 1.39
CA ALA A 14 -12.82 15.57 -0.03
C ALA A 14 -11.47 15.96 -0.62
N GLU A 15 -10.68 16.78 0.08
CA GLU A 15 -9.31 17.14 -0.32
C GLU A 15 -8.40 15.92 -0.44
N GLY A 16 -8.42 15.02 0.56
CA GLY A 16 -7.61 13.79 0.52
C GLY A 16 -8.03 12.83 -0.59
N ILE A 17 -9.33 12.68 -0.84
CA ILE A 17 -9.85 11.86 -1.94
C ILE A 17 -9.42 12.46 -3.28
N ALA A 18 -9.51 13.77 -3.45
CA ALA A 18 -9.07 14.45 -4.67
C ALA A 18 -7.55 14.26 -4.89
N GLY A 19 -6.75 14.33 -3.81
CA GLY A 19 -5.32 14.04 -3.85
C GLY A 19 -5.02 12.60 -4.28
N ILE A 20 -5.77 11.61 -3.78
CA ILE A 20 -5.65 10.22 -4.21
C ILE A 20 -5.99 10.09 -5.70
N GLN A 21 -7.14 10.60 -6.13
CA GLN A 21 -7.60 10.51 -7.52
C GLN A 21 -6.63 11.16 -8.50
N HIS A 22 -6.11 12.34 -8.15
CA HIS A 22 -5.13 13.06 -8.96
C HIS A 22 -3.86 12.24 -9.19
N ASN A 23 -3.28 11.70 -8.11
CA ASN A 23 -2.05 10.93 -8.21
C ASN A 23 -2.29 9.54 -8.83
N ALA A 24 -3.43 8.91 -8.56
CA ALA A 24 -3.83 7.65 -9.18
C ALA A 24 -3.94 7.77 -10.70
N PHE A 25 -4.51 8.87 -11.21
CA PHE A 25 -4.58 9.13 -12.65
C PHE A 25 -3.19 9.08 -13.32
N TYR A 26 -2.21 9.79 -12.76
CA TYR A 26 -0.85 9.78 -13.31
C TYR A 26 -0.11 8.46 -13.03
N MET A 27 -0.43 7.77 -11.93
CA MET A 27 0.07 6.43 -11.67
C MET A 27 -0.39 5.46 -12.77
N HIS A 28 -1.67 5.45 -13.13
CA HIS A 28 -2.19 4.63 -14.24
C HIS A 28 -1.53 4.97 -15.57
N GLN A 29 -1.41 6.26 -15.89
CA GLN A 29 -0.72 6.69 -17.11
C GLN A 29 0.74 6.20 -17.16
N ALA A 30 1.45 6.25 -16.02
CA ALA A 30 2.81 5.75 -15.92
C ALA A 30 2.87 4.22 -16.05
N MET A 31 1.92 3.49 -15.47
CA MET A 31 1.82 2.04 -15.61
C MET A 31 1.54 1.63 -17.06
N ASP A 32 0.61 2.31 -17.75
CA ASP A 32 0.31 2.08 -19.17
C ASP A 32 1.52 2.38 -20.08
N ALA A 33 2.32 3.37 -19.70
CA ALA A 33 3.60 3.68 -20.35
C ALA A 33 4.77 2.82 -19.86
N ASN A 34 4.52 1.80 -19.01
CA ASN A 34 5.53 0.90 -18.45
C ASN A 34 6.67 1.62 -17.68
N SER A 35 6.39 2.82 -17.17
CA SER A 35 7.35 3.65 -16.44
C SER A 35 7.28 3.38 -14.94
N LEU A 36 8.09 2.42 -14.47
CA LEU A 36 8.15 2.06 -13.05
C LEU A 36 8.48 3.25 -12.14
N ARG A 37 9.45 4.07 -12.54
CA ARG A 37 9.90 5.22 -11.74
C ARG A 37 8.77 6.21 -11.48
N GLU A 38 8.04 6.59 -12.52
CA GLU A 38 6.91 7.51 -12.37
C GLU A 38 5.73 6.84 -11.65
N GLY A 39 5.46 5.56 -11.93
CA GLY A 39 4.44 4.79 -11.20
C GLY A 39 4.68 4.75 -9.69
N LEU A 40 5.94 4.56 -9.28
CA LEU A 40 6.35 4.58 -7.87
C LEU A 40 6.28 5.98 -7.25
N LYS A 41 6.65 7.01 -8.01
CA LYS A 41 6.56 8.40 -7.55
C LYS A 41 5.11 8.79 -7.26
N TYR A 42 4.19 8.55 -8.21
CA TYR A 42 2.79 8.91 -8.04
C TYR A 42 2.07 8.03 -7.02
N SER A 43 2.40 6.73 -6.92
CA SER A 43 1.86 5.88 -5.85
C SER A 43 2.32 6.35 -4.46
N ALA A 44 3.59 6.73 -4.28
CA ALA A 44 4.06 7.29 -3.01
C ALA A 44 3.40 8.63 -2.65
N GLN A 45 3.11 9.47 -3.65
CA GLN A 45 2.37 10.73 -3.47
C GLN A 45 0.91 10.48 -3.11
N MET A 46 0.23 9.58 -3.82
CA MET A 46 -1.13 9.12 -3.50
C MET A 46 -1.24 8.60 -2.06
N LEU A 47 -0.32 7.72 -1.65
CA LEU A 47 -0.29 7.15 -0.31
C LEU A 47 0.07 8.17 0.78
N SER A 48 0.62 9.33 0.41
CA SER A 48 0.92 10.39 1.37
C SER A 48 -0.34 11.01 1.95
N GLU A 49 -1.49 10.91 1.29
CA GLU A 49 -2.79 11.36 1.81
C GLU A 49 -3.21 10.59 3.09
N LEU A 50 -2.81 9.32 3.21
CA LEU A 50 -3.06 8.49 4.39
C LEU A 50 -2.28 8.97 5.63
N ARG A 51 -1.36 9.93 5.47
CA ARG A 51 -0.61 10.51 6.60
C ARG A 51 -1.41 11.56 7.35
N THR A 52 -2.66 11.85 6.97
CA THR A 52 -3.50 12.79 7.71
C THR A 52 -3.78 12.32 9.15
N SER A 53 -3.90 13.28 10.08
CA SER A 53 -4.39 13.08 11.47
C SER A 53 -5.73 13.78 11.69
N LYS A 54 -6.31 14.39 10.65
CA LYS A 54 -7.46 15.28 10.77
C LYS A 54 -8.81 14.55 10.73
N LEU A 55 -8.80 13.30 10.32
CA LEU A 55 -10.00 12.50 10.10
C LEU A 55 -10.28 11.59 11.31
N SER A 56 -11.54 11.48 11.67
CA SER A 56 -12.07 10.42 12.52
C SER A 56 -11.83 9.05 11.89
N PRO A 57 -11.90 7.96 12.67
CA PRO A 57 -11.70 6.61 12.14
C PRO A 57 -12.64 6.26 10.97
N HIS A 58 -13.89 6.74 11.01
CA HIS A 58 -14.86 6.46 9.95
C HIS A 58 -14.48 7.16 8.64
N ARG A 59 -14.15 8.45 8.68
CA ARG A 59 -13.73 9.18 7.47
C ARG A 59 -12.36 8.73 6.97
N TYR A 60 -11.45 8.38 7.87
CA TYR A 60 -10.16 7.80 7.49
C TYR A 60 -10.36 6.46 6.76
N TYR A 61 -11.32 5.62 7.17
CA TYR A 61 -11.65 4.39 6.47
C TYR A 61 -12.10 4.66 5.03
N GLU A 62 -12.96 5.67 4.81
CA GLU A 62 -13.38 6.06 3.46
C GLU A 62 -12.19 6.46 2.59
N LEU A 63 -11.27 7.29 3.11
CA LEU A 63 -10.04 7.67 2.41
C LEU A 63 -9.14 6.45 2.12
N TYR A 64 -8.97 5.58 3.12
CA TYR A 64 -8.21 4.34 3.01
C TYR A 64 -8.74 3.44 1.90
N MET A 65 -10.06 3.26 1.81
CA MET A 65 -10.65 2.41 0.77
C MET A 65 -10.36 2.91 -0.65
N ARG A 66 -10.28 4.24 -0.85
CA ARG A 66 -9.85 4.79 -2.15
C ARG A 66 -8.41 4.41 -2.48
N ALA A 67 -7.48 4.57 -1.53
CA ALA A 67 -6.09 4.16 -1.74
C ALA A 67 -5.94 2.63 -1.90
N PHE A 68 -6.76 1.86 -1.19
CA PHE A 68 -6.76 0.41 -1.21
C PHE A 68 -7.09 -0.16 -2.60
N ASP A 69 -8.08 0.40 -3.28
CA ASP A 69 -8.44 -0.03 -4.63
C ASP A 69 -7.32 0.27 -5.64
N GLU A 70 -6.67 1.43 -5.52
CA GLU A 70 -5.54 1.80 -6.39
C GLU A 70 -4.30 0.93 -6.15
N LEU A 71 -4.06 0.54 -4.89
CA LEU A 71 -2.97 -0.38 -4.54
C LEU A 71 -3.14 -1.77 -5.18
N ARG A 72 -4.37 -2.23 -5.44
CA ARG A 72 -4.61 -3.49 -6.17
C ARG A 72 -4.16 -3.39 -7.62
N MET A 73 -4.40 -2.26 -8.27
CA MET A 73 -3.95 -2.02 -9.64
C MET A 73 -2.42 -1.98 -9.71
N LEU A 74 -1.79 -1.39 -8.69
CA LEU A 74 -0.34 -1.36 -8.56
C LEU A 74 0.24 -2.78 -8.31
N GLU A 75 -0.39 -3.61 -7.51
CA GLU A 75 0.01 -5.03 -7.32
C GLU A 75 0.01 -5.80 -8.64
N ILE A 76 -1.03 -5.61 -9.45
CA ILE A 76 -1.13 -6.25 -10.78
C ILE A 76 0.03 -5.80 -11.68
N PHE A 77 0.38 -4.51 -11.66
CA PHE A 77 1.51 -3.98 -12.42
C PHE A 77 2.85 -4.57 -11.96
N PHE A 78 3.11 -4.62 -10.65
CA PHE A 78 4.35 -5.17 -10.09
C PHE A 78 4.51 -6.67 -10.31
N LYS A 79 3.40 -7.40 -10.49
CA LYS A 79 3.44 -8.84 -10.80
C LYS A 79 3.99 -9.12 -12.20
N ASP A 80 3.87 -8.18 -13.13
CA ASP A 80 4.29 -8.36 -14.51
C ASP A 80 5.67 -7.74 -14.76
N GLU A 81 6.71 -8.50 -14.41
CA GLU A 81 8.11 -8.09 -14.58
C GLU A 81 8.45 -7.68 -16.02
N SER A 82 7.78 -8.24 -17.02
CA SER A 82 8.01 -7.90 -18.42
C SER A 82 7.65 -6.45 -18.75
N ARG A 83 6.75 -5.85 -17.97
CA ARG A 83 6.34 -4.45 -18.16
C ARG A 83 7.37 -3.47 -17.65
N HIS A 84 7.97 -3.72 -16.50
CA HIS A 84 8.88 -2.75 -15.86
C HIS A 84 10.36 -3.14 -15.91
N GLY A 85 10.69 -4.39 -16.23
CA GLY A 85 12.06 -4.87 -16.41
C GLY A 85 12.91 -4.90 -15.12
N VAL A 86 12.26 -5.04 -13.96
CA VAL A 86 12.93 -5.05 -12.65
C VAL A 86 12.47 -6.29 -11.89
N THR A 87 13.42 -7.06 -11.38
CA THR A 87 13.14 -8.27 -10.61
C THR A 87 12.34 -7.95 -9.34
N VAL A 88 11.59 -8.92 -8.83
CA VAL A 88 10.79 -8.69 -7.61
C VAL A 88 11.67 -8.39 -6.39
N VAL A 89 12.90 -8.95 -6.35
CA VAL A 89 13.88 -8.68 -5.30
C VAL A 89 14.34 -7.23 -5.35
N ASP A 90 14.80 -6.77 -6.51
CA ASP A 90 15.24 -5.38 -6.70
C ASP A 90 14.10 -4.40 -6.45
N LEU A 91 12.87 -4.77 -6.84
CA LEU A 91 11.69 -3.95 -6.57
C LEU A 91 11.40 -3.86 -5.06
N TYR A 92 11.57 -4.96 -4.31
CA TYR A 92 11.39 -4.99 -2.86
C TYR A 92 12.41 -4.11 -2.13
N GLU A 93 13.65 -4.02 -2.64
CA GLU A 93 14.65 -3.07 -2.15
C GLU A 93 14.32 -1.63 -2.55
N LEU A 94 13.95 -1.41 -3.81
CA LEU A 94 13.75 -0.08 -4.39
C LEU A 94 12.64 0.69 -3.65
N VAL A 95 11.51 0.04 -3.34
CA VAL A 95 10.40 0.71 -2.62
C VAL A 95 10.78 1.14 -1.20
N GLN A 96 11.82 0.56 -0.59
CA GLN A 96 12.30 0.96 0.74
C GLN A 96 12.97 2.34 0.74
N HIS A 97 13.37 2.86 -0.42
CA HIS A 97 13.91 4.22 -0.55
C HIS A 97 12.85 5.32 -0.45
N ALA A 98 11.55 4.99 -0.42
CA ALA A 98 10.50 5.99 -0.22
C ALA A 98 10.68 6.72 1.12
N GLY A 99 10.83 8.05 1.10
CA GLY A 99 11.24 8.82 2.29
C GLY A 99 10.27 8.76 3.47
N ASN A 100 8.97 8.70 3.23
CA ASN A 100 7.95 8.64 4.28
C ASN A 100 7.61 7.18 4.64
N ILE A 101 7.65 6.86 5.94
CA ILE A 101 7.44 5.49 6.44
C ILE A 101 6.09 4.89 6.04
N LEU A 102 5.00 5.68 6.04
CA LEU A 102 3.67 5.14 5.77
C LEU A 102 3.51 4.75 4.28
N PRO A 103 3.76 5.64 3.29
CA PRO A 103 3.84 5.24 1.89
C PRO A 103 4.81 4.08 1.63
N ARG A 104 6.01 4.12 2.24
CA ARG A 104 7.01 3.06 2.12
C ARG A 104 6.44 1.70 2.49
N LEU A 105 5.79 1.59 3.65
CA LEU A 105 5.30 0.30 4.13
C LEU A 105 4.10 -0.21 3.34
N TYR A 106 3.22 0.68 2.84
CA TYR A 106 2.17 0.26 1.91
C TYR A 106 2.79 -0.33 0.63
N LEU A 107 3.74 0.37 0.01
CA LEU A 107 4.44 -0.13 -1.18
C LEU A 107 5.21 -1.43 -0.89
N LEU A 108 5.89 -1.51 0.26
CA LEU A 108 6.62 -2.70 0.68
C LEU A 108 5.68 -3.90 0.88
N CYS A 109 4.50 -3.70 1.47
CA CYS A 109 3.49 -4.75 1.58
C CYS A 109 2.94 -5.18 0.20
N THR A 110 2.73 -4.23 -0.72
CA THR A 110 2.27 -4.52 -2.09
C THR A 110 3.30 -5.34 -2.87
N VAL A 111 4.58 -4.93 -2.84
CA VAL A 111 5.65 -5.70 -3.50
C VAL A 111 5.88 -7.02 -2.77
N GLY A 112 5.79 -7.02 -1.44
CA GLY A 112 5.92 -8.22 -0.63
C GLY A 112 4.87 -9.28 -0.94
N SER A 113 3.63 -8.91 -1.29
CA SER A 113 2.62 -9.88 -1.74
C SER A 113 3.01 -10.52 -3.07
N VAL A 114 3.56 -9.75 -4.01
CA VAL A 114 4.11 -10.28 -5.27
C VAL A 114 5.32 -11.18 -4.99
N TYR A 115 6.21 -10.75 -4.10
CA TYR A 115 7.43 -11.49 -3.77
C TYR A 115 7.12 -12.85 -3.15
N MET A 116 6.20 -12.90 -2.19
CA MET A 116 5.73 -14.17 -1.61
C MET A 116 5.11 -15.09 -2.67
N LYS A 117 4.38 -14.55 -3.66
CA LYS A 117 3.76 -15.31 -4.75
C LYS A 117 4.78 -15.80 -5.79
N SER A 118 5.93 -15.15 -5.92
CA SER A 118 7.00 -15.56 -6.85
C SER A 118 7.67 -16.88 -6.46
N ARG A 119 7.59 -17.27 -5.18
CA ARG A 119 8.24 -18.45 -4.59
C ARG A 119 9.78 -18.45 -4.67
N GLU A 120 10.41 -17.30 -4.93
CA GLU A 120 11.87 -17.16 -4.91
C GLU A 120 12.45 -17.27 -3.49
N VAL A 121 11.69 -16.82 -2.48
CA VAL A 121 12.04 -16.87 -1.06
C VAL A 121 10.85 -17.47 -0.29
N PRO A 122 11.08 -18.23 0.80
CA PRO A 122 9.98 -18.74 1.62
C PRO A 122 9.04 -17.62 2.07
N ALA A 123 7.76 -17.73 1.74
CA ALA A 123 6.78 -16.67 2.02
C ALA A 123 6.72 -16.30 3.51
N LYS A 124 6.99 -17.26 4.40
CA LYS A 124 7.08 -17.06 5.85
C LYS A 124 8.18 -16.06 6.25
N GLU A 125 9.31 -16.02 5.55
CA GLU A 125 10.41 -15.10 5.84
C GLU A 125 10.05 -13.67 5.45
N VAL A 126 9.52 -13.49 4.23
CA VAL A 126 9.05 -12.18 3.74
C VAL A 126 7.92 -11.66 4.63
N LEU A 127 6.96 -12.51 5.00
CA LEU A 127 5.86 -12.10 5.88
C LEU A 127 6.35 -11.69 7.27
N LYS A 128 7.32 -12.43 7.83
CA LYS A 128 7.92 -12.09 9.12
C LYS A 128 8.61 -10.72 9.07
N ASP A 129 9.37 -10.44 8.02
CA ASP A 129 9.97 -9.12 7.79
C ASP A 129 8.91 -8.02 7.71
N LEU A 130 7.88 -8.19 6.87
CA LEU A 130 6.80 -7.21 6.73
C LEU A 130 6.08 -6.91 8.06
N VAL A 131 5.82 -7.95 8.87
CA VAL A 131 5.18 -7.79 10.20
C VAL A 131 6.08 -6.98 11.14
N GLU A 132 7.38 -7.27 11.18
CA GLU A 132 8.34 -6.52 12.00
C GLU A 132 8.45 -5.06 11.52
N MET A 133 8.52 -4.83 10.20
CA MET A 133 8.60 -3.50 9.61
C MET A 133 7.32 -2.67 9.87
N CYS A 134 6.14 -3.29 9.86
CA CYS A 134 4.88 -2.63 10.21
C CYS A 134 4.84 -2.11 11.65
N ARG A 135 5.70 -2.61 12.56
CA ARG A 135 5.87 -2.05 13.91
C ARG A 135 6.42 -0.62 13.88
N GLY A 136 6.99 -0.16 12.76
CA GLY A 136 7.40 1.24 12.60
C GLY A 136 6.25 2.26 12.65
N VAL A 137 5.00 1.84 12.44
CA VAL A 137 3.82 2.71 12.53
C VAL A 137 3.08 2.48 13.85
N GLN A 138 3.31 3.39 14.79
CA GLN A 138 2.73 3.37 16.15
C GLN A 138 1.43 4.19 16.27
N HIS A 139 1.12 5.05 15.31
CA HIS A 139 -0.13 5.82 15.33
C HIS A 139 -1.34 4.86 15.22
N PRO A 140 -2.30 4.88 16.15
CA PRO A 140 -3.33 3.83 16.26
C PRO A 140 -4.12 3.59 14.97
N ILE A 141 -4.70 4.65 14.39
CA ILE A 141 -5.55 4.54 13.18
C ILE A 141 -4.73 4.09 11.97
N ARG A 142 -3.65 4.81 11.63
CA ARG A 142 -2.76 4.46 10.50
C ARG A 142 -2.17 3.06 10.63
N GLY A 143 -1.72 2.71 11.84
CA GLY A 143 -1.14 1.40 12.13
C GLY A 143 -2.16 0.28 12.00
N LEU A 144 -3.40 0.49 12.43
CA LEU A 144 -4.49 -0.47 12.27
C LEU A 144 -4.79 -0.72 10.78
N PHE A 145 -4.96 0.34 9.99
CA PHE A 145 -5.26 0.21 8.56
C PHE A 145 -4.09 -0.35 7.73
N LEU A 146 -2.84 -0.06 8.12
CA LEU A 146 -1.67 -0.68 7.50
C LEU A 146 -1.61 -2.19 7.78
N ARG A 147 -1.83 -2.60 9.04
CA ARG A 147 -1.88 -4.03 9.41
C ARG A 147 -3.06 -4.75 8.79
N HIS A 148 -4.20 -4.07 8.67
CA HIS A 148 -5.34 -4.57 7.91
C HIS A 148 -4.95 -4.79 6.44
N TYR A 149 -4.28 -3.84 5.79
CA TYR A 149 -3.80 -4.01 4.43
C TYR A 149 -2.88 -5.22 4.28
N LEU A 150 -1.86 -5.35 5.14
CA LEU A 150 -0.97 -6.51 5.16
C LEU A 150 -1.76 -7.83 5.26
N ALA A 151 -2.69 -7.92 6.20
CA ALA A 151 -3.52 -9.11 6.39
C ALA A 151 -4.41 -9.44 5.17
N GLN A 152 -4.86 -8.42 4.41
CA GLN A 152 -5.63 -8.64 3.18
C GLN A 152 -4.73 -9.19 2.07
N VAL A 153 -3.57 -8.57 1.82
CA VAL A 153 -2.69 -9.00 0.72
C VAL A 153 -1.96 -10.32 0.99
N SER A 154 -1.86 -10.72 2.27
CA SER A 154 -1.25 -12.00 2.68
C SER A 154 -2.27 -13.13 2.90
N ARG A 155 -3.58 -12.89 2.77
CA ARG A 155 -4.61 -13.87 3.17
C ARG A 155 -4.45 -15.21 2.46
N ASP A 156 -4.38 -15.19 1.13
CA ASP A 156 -4.36 -16.42 0.33
C ASP A 156 -3.05 -17.18 0.54
N ILE A 157 -1.94 -16.45 0.68
CA ILE A 157 -0.61 -16.98 0.95
C ILE A 157 -0.56 -17.72 2.31
N LEU A 158 -1.25 -17.19 3.32
CA LEU A 158 -1.33 -17.82 4.64
C LEU A 158 -2.08 -19.15 4.61
N LEU A 159 -3.10 -19.27 3.76
CA LEU A 159 -3.81 -20.55 3.58
C LEU A 159 -2.89 -21.59 2.96
N ASP A 160 -2.08 -21.19 1.97
CA ASP A 160 -1.10 -22.09 1.33
C ASP A 160 -0.02 -22.56 2.32
N ILE A 161 0.54 -21.66 3.12
CA ILE A 161 1.56 -21.99 4.14
C ILE A 161 1.03 -23.02 5.15
N ASN A 162 -0.21 -22.85 5.61
CA ASN A 162 -0.81 -23.78 6.57
C ASN A 162 -1.09 -25.15 5.93
N SER A 163 -1.41 -25.19 4.64
CA SER A 163 -1.68 -26.44 3.91
C SER A 163 -0.41 -27.26 3.68
N GLU A 164 0.74 -26.60 3.46
CA GLU A 164 2.04 -27.27 3.28
C GLU A 164 2.68 -27.75 4.60
N GLY A 165 2.24 -27.22 5.75
CA GLY A 165 2.75 -27.57 7.08
C GLY A 165 2.10 -28.76 7.77
N GLU A 166 1.07 -29.38 7.16
CA GLU A 166 0.39 -30.58 7.64
C GLU A 166 0.92 -31.89 7.01
N GLY A 167 2.10 -31.86 6.37
CA GLY A 167 2.77 -33.00 5.73
C GLY A 167 3.99 -33.51 6.46
#